data_AF-A0A7C3QZF9-F1
#
_entry.id   AF-A0A7C3QZF9-F1
#
_cell.length_a   1.000
_cell.length_b   1.000
_cell.length_c   1.000
_cell.angle_alpha   90.00
_cell.angle_beta   90.00
_cell.angle_gamma   90.00
#
_symmetry.space_group_name_H-M   'P 1'
#
loop_
_entity.id
_entity.type
_entity.pdbx_description
1 polymer ?
#
loop_
_entity_poly.entity_id
_entity_poly.type
_entity_poly.pdbx_seq_one_letter_code
_entity_poly.pdbx_strand_id
1 'polypeptide(L)'
;TPTTRPSGRRPWPDTSAGIHVFNDQLADYVNDAQFCFAATHYAGAQKMTRSAADRLRAINPNFLILHYRLGHALGYREVENDCQPTGEWLRIIEGDWWVQEWPGDANVRENWFYHWPEAGTTRVLYCLNGWYLAELNDSAWRTWWQAEVLRQVRANDDDGVFMDSLSVPNYLGAEYYSPALPPMDEAFERAWATRITTWLSWLQTQPLGDYYIVPNVGGWINTRDPTDYSPADGVMIEGFALEADQSPHGLEDWILEINRALGLIARGKAVIAQTYVGGSQERMYALGSYLLIKGSRTYLNIEVSDVPEWWPEYDIPIGRATESAGTNIANLYDSANRVYRRDFDNGFVLVNPTNPWDGTGITRVVNLGGTYYLARTNGGGEVPESGVPTGSVSYQAVTQVTLPPFTAAVLLNARP
;
A
#
# COMPACT_ATOMS: atom_id res chain seq x y z
N THR A 1 -37.51 -13.61 8.90
CA THR A 1 -36.74 -14.63 8.16
C THR A 1 -35.29 -14.23 8.22
N PRO A 2 -34.38 -15.03 8.83
CA PRO A 2 -32.97 -14.69 8.80
C PRO A 2 -32.49 -14.91 7.36
N THR A 3 -32.19 -13.82 6.67
CA THR A 3 -31.49 -13.84 5.39
C THR A 3 -30.11 -14.42 5.66
N THR A 4 -29.91 -15.64 5.19
CA THR A 4 -28.60 -16.27 5.01
C THR A 4 -27.69 -15.28 4.27
N ARG A 5 -26.64 -14.77 4.96
CA ARG A 5 -25.51 -14.09 4.32
C ARG A 5 -25.00 -14.98 3.17
N PRO A 6 -24.68 -14.44 1.99
CA PRO A 6 -23.93 -15.20 0.99
C PRO A 6 -22.62 -15.65 1.62
N SER A 7 -22.36 -16.96 1.60
CA SER A 7 -21.22 -17.61 2.25
C SER A 7 -19.94 -17.46 1.44
N GLY A 8 -19.43 -16.24 1.30
CA GLY A 8 -18.13 -15.98 0.68
C GLY A 8 -17.66 -14.54 0.84
N ARG A 9 -16.40 -14.37 1.24
CA ARG A 9 -15.65 -13.10 1.19
C ARG A 9 -15.75 -12.51 -0.22
N ARG A 10 -16.03 -11.19 -0.36
CA ARG A 10 -16.03 -10.52 -1.68
C ARG A 10 -14.66 -10.71 -2.34
N PRO A 11 -14.57 -11.13 -3.62
CA PRO A 11 -13.28 -11.34 -4.24
C PRO A 11 -12.58 -10.01 -4.56
N TRP A 12 -11.25 -9.98 -4.53
CA TRP A 12 -10.46 -8.93 -5.16
C TRP A 12 -10.89 -8.68 -6.61
N PRO A 13 -11.25 -7.44 -6.98
CA PRO A 13 -11.56 -7.10 -8.37
C PRO A 13 -10.40 -7.43 -9.31
N ASP A 14 -10.69 -8.05 -10.46
CA ASP A 14 -9.66 -8.35 -11.45
C ASP A 14 -9.14 -7.06 -12.09
N THR A 15 -7.87 -6.78 -11.87
CA THR A 15 -7.19 -5.59 -12.39
C THR A 15 -6.44 -5.85 -13.68
N SER A 16 -6.60 -7.02 -14.31
CA SER A 16 -5.78 -7.38 -15.46
C SER A 16 -5.97 -6.44 -16.67
N ALA A 17 -7.13 -5.79 -16.81
CA ALA A 17 -7.41 -4.78 -17.82
C ALA A 17 -7.55 -3.38 -17.21
N GLY A 18 -6.74 -2.41 -17.68
CA GLY A 18 -6.80 -1.02 -17.22
C GLY A 18 -6.10 -0.78 -15.88
N ILE A 19 -6.03 0.47 -15.42
CA ILE A 19 -5.39 0.85 -14.16
C ILE A 19 -6.47 0.94 -13.09
N HIS A 20 -6.25 0.31 -11.93
CA HIS A 20 -7.25 0.23 -10.86
C HIS A 20 -6.68 0.80 -9.58
N VAL A 21 -7.55 1.45 -8.82
CA VAL A 21 -7.19 2.18 -7.59
C VAL A 21 -7.79 1.48 -6.40
N PHE A 22 -7.01 1.35 -5.33
CA PHE A 22 -7.49 0.97 -4.00
C PHE A 22 -7.06 2.09 -3.08
N ASN A 23 -8.02 2.84 -2.56
CA ASN A 23 -7.72 4.03 -1.80
C ASN A 23 -7.29 3.67 -0.36
N ASP A 24 -6.45 4.51 0.25
CA ASP A 24 -6.10 4.38 1.66
C ASP A 24 -7.35 4.70 2.49
N GLN A 25 -7.70 5.96 2.67
CA GLN A 25 -8.80 6.35 3.53
C GLN A 25 -9.70 7.35 2.82
N LEU A 26 -11.02 7.14 2.96
CA LEU A 26 -12.01 8.08 2.46
C LEU A 26 -12.71 8.76 3.63
N ALA A 27 -12.75 10.09 3.56
CA ALA A 27 -13.53 10.93 4.44
C ALA A 27 -15.02 10.53 4.41
N ASP A 28 -15.61 10.37 5.59
CA ASP A 28 -17.03 10.03 5.75
C ASP A 28 -17.96 11.24 5.53
N TYR A 29 -17.40 12.46 5.53
CA TYR A 29 -18.11 13.73 5.39
C TYR A 29 -18.24 14.24 3.95
N VAL A 30 -17.90 13.43 2.93
CA VAL A 30 -18.04 13.83 1.52
C VAL A 30 -19.48 13.70 1.01
N ASN A 31 -19.80 14.44 -0.06
CA ASN A 31 -21.17 14.52 -0.58
C ASN A 31 -21.57 13.29 -1.44
N ASP A 32 -22.85 13.21 -1.83
CA ASP A 32 -23.37 12.07 -2.62
C ASP A 32 -22.64 11.85 -3.95
N ALA A 33 -22.24 12.92 -4.63
CA ALA A 33 -21.57 12.81 -5.92
C ALA A 33 -20.15 12.25 -5.76
N GLN A 34 -19.43 12.68 -4.71
CA GLN A 34 -18.12 12.15 -4.36
C GLN A 34 -18.19 10.69 -3.88
N PHE A 35 -19.22 10.31 -3.11
CA PHE A 35 -19.45 8.91 -2.75
C PHE A 35 -19.75 8.03 -3.98
N CYS A 36 -20.58 8.53 -4.90
CA CYS A 36 -20.88 7.84 -6.16
C CYS A 36 -19.62 7.68 -7.00
N PHE A 37 -18.79 8.72 -7.07
CA PHE A 37 -17.50 8.66 -7.73
C PHE A 37 -16.62 7.56 -7.11
N ALA A 38 -16.37 7.62 -5.81
CA ALA A 38 -15.53 6.65 -5.12
C ALA A 38 -16.01 5.20 -5.35
N ALA A 39 -17.30 4.94 -5.17
CA ALA A 39 -17.88 3.61 -5.34
C ALA A 39 -17.75 3.04 -6.76
N THR A 40 -17.68 3.89 -7.78
CA THR A 40 -17.62 3.50 -9.20
C THR A 40 -16.21 3.48 -9.78
N HIS A 41 -15.24 4.11 -9.11
CA HIS A 41 -13.87 4.27 -9.62
C HIS A 41 -12.81 3.53 -8.79
N TYR A 42 -13.07 3.26 -7.51
CA TYR A 42 -12.15 2.49 -6.67
C TYR A 42 -12.59 1.03 -6.52
N ALA A 43 -11.60 0.15 -6.42
CA ALA A 43 -11.78 -1.26 -6.10
C ALA A 43 -12.15 -1.48 -4.62
N GLY A 44 -11.72 -0.57 -3.77
CA GLY A 44 -11.93 -0.61 -2.33
C GLY A 44 -11.27 0.57 -1.62
N ALA A 45 -11.45 0.60 -0.31
CA ALA A 45 -10.78 1.52 0.61
C ALA A 45 -10.51 0.81 1.95
N GLN A 46 -9.75 1.44 2.83
CA GLN A 46 -9.65 1.05 4.23
C GLN A 46 -10.20 2.12 5.16
N LYS A 47 -10.27 1.79 6.45
CA LYS A 47 -10.59 2.76 7.53
C LYS A 47 -11.96 3.44 7.35
N MET A 48 -12.99 2.66 7.02
CA MET A 48 -14.35 3.16 6.82
C MET A 48 -15.27 2.84 8.02
N THR A 49 -16.15 3.79 8.36
CA THR A 49 -17.29 3.52 9.24
C THR A 49 -18.29 2.59 8.56
N ARG A 50 -19.10 1.89 9.36
CA ARG A 50 -20.09 0.93 8.88
C ARG A 50 -21.08 1.56 7.89
N SER A 51 -21.64 2.71 8.23
CA SER A 51 -22.60 3.44 7.41
C SER A 51 -21.98 3.95 6.10
N ALA A 52 -20.73 4.41 6.13
CA ALA A 52 -20.00 4.79 4.91
C ALA A 52 -19.74 3.57 4.01
N ALA A 53 -19.31 2.44 4.59
CA ALA A 53 -19.13 1.19 3.86
C ALA A 53 -20.44 0.69 3.23
N ASP A 54 -21.55 0.71 3.97
CA ASP A 54 -22.87 0.33 3.45
C ASP A 54 -23.33 1.28 2.33
N ARG A 55 -23.03 2.58 2.43
CA ARG A 55 -23.34 3.58 1.38
C ARG A 55 -22.55 3.33 0.09
N LEU A 56 -21.25 3.04 0.19
CA LEU A 56 -20.42 2.66 -0.96
C LEU A 56 -20.96 1.36 -1.61
N ARG A 57 -21.29 0.37 -0.78
CA ARG A 57 -21.78 -0.94 -1.23
C ARG A 57 -23.21 -0.94 -1.76
N ALA A 58 -24.02 0.06 -1.41
CA ALA A 58 -25.32 0.28 -2.04
C ALA A 58 -25.19 0.66 -3.52
N ILE A 59 -24.06 1.27 -3.91
CA ILE A 59 -23.74 1.65 -5.29
C ILE A 59 -22.93 0.53 -5.98
N ASN A 60 -21.92 -0.01 -5.29
CA ASN A 60 -21.09 -1.11 -5.78
C ASN A 60 -21.02 -2.24 -4.73
N PRO A 61 -21.88 -3.27 -4.84
CA PRO A 61 -21.93 -4.37 -3.88
C PRO A 61 -20.61 -5.15 -3.69
N ASN A 62 -19.67 -5.00 -4.63
CA ASN A 62 -18.36 -5.64 -4.62
C ASN A 62 -17.24 -4.73 -4.08
N PHE A 63 -17.56 -3.51 -3.64
CA PHE A 63 -16.57 -2.59 -3.07
C PHE A 63 -15.93 -3.18 -1.81
N LEU A 64 -14.61 -3.35 -1.85
CA LEU A 64 -13.85 -3.95 -0.75
C LEU A 64 -13.61 -2.93 0.37
N ILE A 65 -13.73 -3.38 1.61
CA ILE A 65 -13.37 -2.60 2.79
C ILE A 65 -12.38 -3.39 3.64
N LEU A 66 -11.23 -2.78 3.95
CA LEU A 66 -10.27 -3.34 4.90
C LEU A 66 -10.33 -2.59 6.23
N HIS A 67 -10.45 -3.33 7.32
CA HIS A 67 -10.46 -2.80 8.67
C HIS A 67 -9.07 -2.33 9.08
N TYR A 68 -8.90 -1.05 9.41
CA TYR A 68 -7.61 -0.52 9.84
C TYR A 68 -7.25 -0.95 11.26
N ARG A 69 -6.06 -1.55 11.43
CA ARG A 69 -5.46 -1.87 12.73
C ARG A 69 -3.93 -1.75 12.67
N LEU A 70 -3.31 -1.35 13.78
CA LEU A 70 -1.87 -1.54 13.95
C LEU A 70 -1.54 -3.05 13.95
N GLY A 71 -0.59 -3.44 13.10
CA GLY A 71 -0.28 -4.84 12.83
C GLY A 71 0.60 -5.52 13.88
N HIS A 72 1.54 -4.77 14.47
CA HIS A 72 2.48 -5.25 15.49
C HIS A 72 2.50 -4.42 16.77
N ALA A 73 1.49 -3.57 16.97
CA ALA A 73 1.46 -2.62 18.08
C ALA A 73 0.05 -2.47 18.64
N LEU A 74 -0.01 -1.85 19.81
CA LEU A 74 -1.24 -1.41 20.45
C LEU A 74 -1.22 0.10 20.61
N GLY A 75 -2.22 0.77 20.04
CA GLY A 75 -2.38 2.21 20.20
C GLY A 75 -2.62 2.61 21.65
N TYR A 76 -1.91 3.65 22.09
CA TYR A 76 -2.02 4.17 23.45
C TYR A 76 -2.49 5.63 23.42
N ARG A 77 -1.57 6.59 23.44
CA ARG A 77 -1.89 8.02 23.49
C ARG A 77 -0.92 8.79 22.61
N GLU A 78 -1.42 9.85 21.98
CA GLU A 78 -0.61 10.81 21.26
C GLU A 78 0.57 11.28 22.11
N VAL A 79 1.69 11.54 21.42
CA VAL A 79 2.96 11.87 22.04
C VAL A 79 3.16 13.37 22.08
N GLU A 80 3.56 13.88 23.24
CA GLU A 80 3.88 15.28 23.49
C GLU A 80 5.27 15.37 24.16
N ASN A 81 5.92 16.54 24.09
CA ASN A 81 7.09 16.92 24.90
C ASN A 81 8.15 15.81 25.13
N ASP A 82 9.00 15.53 24.14
CA ASP A 82 10.09 14.55 24.27
C ASP A 82 9.61 13.12 24.59
N CYS A 83 8.71 12.59 23.74
CA CYS A 83 8.23 11.21 23.83
C CYS A 83 7.37 10.86 25.06
N GLN A 84 6.57 11.81 25.57
CA GLN A 84 5.61 11.55 26.65
C GLN A 84 4.22 11.25 26.08
N PRO A 85 3.64 10.06 26.30
CA PRO A 85 2.31 9.72 25.79
C PRO A 85 1.20 10.32 26.66
N THR A 86 1.06 11.64 26.64
CA THR A 86 0.10 12.42 27.46
C THR A 86 -1.04 13.05 26.68
N GLY A 87 -1.06 12.94 25.35
CA GLY A 87 -2.09 13.51 24.49
C GLY A 87 -3.37 12.68 24.42
N GLU A 88 -4.18 12.86 23.37
CA GLU A 88 -5.45 12.13 23.25
C GLU A 88 -5.25 10.62 23.07
N TRP A 89 -6.26 9.84 23.44
CA TRP A 89 -6.25 8.41 23.20
C TRP A 89 -6.31 8.12 21.69
N LEU A 90 -5.44 7.22 21.23
CA LEU A 90 -5.54 6.73 19.86
C LEU A 90 -6.85 5.97 19.66
N ARG A 91 -7.44 6.14 18.47
CA ARG A 91 -8.76 5.62 18.15
C ARG A 91 -8.75 4.76 16.90
N ILE A 92 -9.68 3.82 16.87
CA ILE A 92 -9.98 2.95 15.74
C ILE A 92 -11.49 2.95 15.49
N ILE A 93 -11.90 2.52 14.31
CA ILE A 93 -13.32 2.47 13.95
C ILE A 93 -13.94 1.18 14.49
N GLU A 94 -15.13 1.28 15.07
CA GLU A 94 -15.97 0.14 15.37
C GLU A 94 -17.43 0.49 15.10
N GLY A 95 -18.03 -0.18 14.12
CA GLY A 95 -19.32 0.21 13.59
C GLY A 95 -19.25 1.63 13.02
N ASP A 96 -20.07 2.53 13.56
CA ASP A 96 -20.12 3.94 13.17
C ASP A 96 -19.32 4.88 14.09
N TRP A 97 -18.47 4.33 14.96
CA TRP A 97 -17.83 5.10 16.02
C TRP A 97 -16.32 4.98 15.99
N TRP A 98 -15.65 6.11 16.28
CA TRP A 98 -14.25 6.11 16.67
C TRP A 98 -14.14 5.79 18.16
N VAL A 99 -13.64 4.60 18.46
CA VAL A 99 -13.47 4.09 19.82
C VAL A 99 -11.99 4.12 20.21
N GLN A 100 -11.74 4.33 21.50
CA GLN A 100 -10.39 4.23 22.06
C GLN A 100 -9.83 2.82 21.83
N GLU A 101 -8.61 2.72 21.31
CA GLU A 101 -7.96 1.43 21.07
C GLU A 101 -7.45 0.78 22.36
N TRP A 102 -6.87 1.57 23.27
CA TRP A 102 -6.33 1.07 24.53
C TRP A 102 -7.47 0.55 25.43
N PRO A 103 -7.50 -0.74 25.83
CA PRO A 103 -8.62 -1.29 26.58
C PRO A 103 -8.66 -0.85 28.06
N GLY A 104 -7.72 0.00 28.49
CA GLY A 104 -7.55 0.45 29.87
C GLY A 104 -6.53 -0.39 30.64
N ASP A 105 -5.86 0.23 31.61
CA ASP A 105 -4.70 -0.34 32.31
C ASP A 105 -5.01 -1.63 33.08
N ALA A 106 -6.25 -1.79 33.54
CA ALA A 106 -6.70 -3.01 34.21
C ALA A 106 -6.86 -4.22 33.26
N ASN A 107 -6.92 -3.98 31.95
CA ASN A 107 -7.18 -5.01 30.94
C ASN A 107 -5.93 -5.40 30.14
N VAL A 108 -4.90 -4.54 30.12
CA VAL A 108 -3.62 -4.87 29.47
C VAL A 108 -2.77 -5.78 30.35
N ARG A 109 -1.91 -6.58 29.72
CA ARG A 109 -0.95 -7.44 30.42
C ARG A 109 0.46 -7.08 30.00
N GLU A 110 1.39 -7.07 30.94
CA GLU A 110 2.78 -6.65 30.66
C GLU A 110 3.44 -7.51 29.57
N ASN A 111 3.16 -8.82 29.57
CA ASN A 111 3.70 -9.75 28.58
C ASN A 111 3.15 -9.55 27.16
N TRP A 112 2.19 -8.65 26.95
CA TRP A 112 1.75 -8.28 25.61
C TRP A 112 2.75 -7.37 24.90
N PHE A 113 3.59 -6.65 25.64
CA PHE A 113 4.47 -5.64 25.08
C PHE A 113 5.86 -6.20 24.84
N TYR A 114 6.49 -5.73 23.77
CA TYR A 114 7.91 -5.98 23.55
C TYR A 114 8.73 -5.06 24.46
N HIS A 115 9.78 -5.62 25.06
CA HIS A 115 10.71 -4.89 25.92
C HIS A 115 12.09 -4.81 25.29
N TRP A 116 12.75 -3.66 25.47
CA TRP A 116 14.11 -3.46 24.98
C TRP A 116 15.04 -2.89 26.06
N PRO A 117 16.30 -3.39 26.20
CA PRO A 117 16.89 -4.54 25.51
C PRO A 117 16.08 -5.82 25.71
N GLU A 118 16.26 -6.81 24.82
CA GLU A 118 15.54 -8.09 24.94
C GLU A 118 15.80 -8.71 26.33
N ALA A 119 14.73 -9.21 26.98
CA ALA A 119 14.67 -9.59 28.40
C ALA A 119 14.73 -8.43 29.44
N GLY A 120 14.68 -7.18 28.99
CA GLY A 120 14.48 -6.01 29.84
C GLY A 120 13.03 -5.88 30.31
N THR A 121 12.73 -4.78 31.01
CA THR A 121 11.40 -4.49 31.58
C THR A 121 10.77 -3.20 31.03
N THR A 122 11.42 -2.54 30.08
CA THR A 122 10.94 -1.26 29.53
C THR A 122 10.21 -1.49 28.23
N ARG A 123 8.90 -1.20 28.20
CA ARG A 123 8.08 -1.27 26.99
C ARG A 123 8.65 -0.35 25.92
N VAL A 124 8.57 -0.75 24.66
CA VAL A 124 9.05 0.06 23.54
C VAL A 124 7.90 0.89 22.97
N LEU A 125 7.95 2.21 23.21
CA LEU A 125 6.99 3.19 22.69
C LEU A 125 7.51 3.77 21.37
N TYR A 126 6.66 3.88 20.35
CA TYR A 126 6.97 4.67 19.16
C TYR A 126 6.59 6.14 19.38
N CYS A 127 7.60 7.01 19.41
CA CYS A 127 7.50 8.40 19.82
C CYS A 127 6.83 9.31 18.78
N LEU A 128 6.67 8.90 17.52
CA LEU A 128 5.97 9.75 16.55
C LEU A 128 4.46 9.68 16.73
N ASN A 129 3.93 8.48 16.96
CA ASN A 129 2.48 8.23 16.89
C ASN A 129 1.88 7.62 18.16
N GLY A 130 2.67 7.26 19.17
CA GLY A 130 2.12 6.97 20.50
C GLY A 130 1.55 5.57 20.71
N TRP A 131 2.15 4.56 20.09
CA TRP A 131 1.77 3.16 20.24
C TRP A 131 2.92 2.32 20.80
N TYR A 132 2.58 1.27 21.55
CA TYR A 132 3.57 0.34 22.09
C TYR A 132 3.74 -0.87 21.18
N LEU A 133 4.99 -1.26 20.91
CA LEU A 133 5.28 -2.51 20.23
C LEU A 133 4.77 -3.70 21.04
N ALA A 134 4.14 -4.64 20.36
CA ALA A 134 3.65 -5.86 20.96
C ALA A 134 4.66 -7.00 20.81
N GLU A 135 4.70 -7.91 21.79
CA GLU A 135 5.44 -9.16 21.68
C GLU A 135 4.62 -10.13 20.82
N LEU A 136 4.94 -10.16 19.53
CA LEU A 136 4.22 -10.95 18.54
C LEU A 136 4.26 -12.46 18.81
N ASN A 137 5.13 -13.00 19.68
CA ASN A 137 5.12 -14.41 20.08
C ASN A 137 4.28 -14.69 21.34
N ASP A 138 3.80 -13.68 22.05
CA ASP A 138 3.00 -13.89 23.26
C ASP A 138 1.60 -14.41 22.92
N SER A 139 1.28 -15.62 23.37
CA SER A 139 0.00 -16.27 23.05
C SER A 139 -1.22 -15.52 23.58
N ALA A 140 -1.09 -14.78 24.69
CA ALA A 140 -2.21 -14.01 25.26
C ALA A 140 -2.47 -12.75 24.44
N TRP A 141 -1.42 -12.04 24.01
CA TRP A 141 -1.51 -10.94 23.04
C TRP A 141 -2.16 -11.43 21.75
N ARG A 142 -1.63 -12.50 21.16
CA ARG A 142 -2.13 -13.10 19.92
C ARG A 142 -3.64 -13.35 19.96
N THR A 143 -4.08 -14.02 21.03
CA THR A 143 -5.48 -14.38 21.24
C THR A 143 -6.36 -13.15 21.42
N TRP A 144 -5.90 -12.17 22.22
CA TRP A 144 -6.66 -10.94 22.46
C TRP A 144 -6.79 -10.10 21.19
N TRP A 145 -5.69 -9.82 20.49
CA TRP A 145 -5.69 -9.00 19.28
C TRP A 145 -6.57 -9.64 18.21
N GLN A 146 -6.42 -10.95 17.96
CA GLN A 146 -7.23 -11.65 16.98
C GLN A 146 -8.71 -11.60 17.30
N ALA A 147 -9.09 -11.75 18.57
CA ALA A 147 -10.49 -11.68 18.99
C ALA A 147 -11.07 -10.26 18.80
N GLU A 148 -10.32 -9.21 19.16
CA GLU A 148 -10.74 -7.82 18.97
C GLU A 148 -10.89 -7.48 17.49
N VAL A 149 -9.90 -7.80 16.66
CA VAL A 149 -9.96 -7.53 15.22
C VAL A 149 -11.10 -8.31 14.56
N LEU A 150 -11.29 -9.58 14.92
CA LEU A 150 -12.41 -10.36 14.39
C LEU A 150 -13.76 -9.75 14.78
N ARG A 151 -13.88 -9.26 16.02
CA ARG A 151 -15.10 -8.61 16.52
C ARG A 151 -15.38 -7.32 15.72
N GLN A 152 -14.36 -6.51 15.47
CA GLN A 152 -14.46 -5.24 14.74
C GLN A 152 -14.77 -5.45 13.25
N VAL A 153 -14.00 -6.31 12.57
CA VAL A 153 -14.25 -6.69 11.16
C VAL A 153 -15.71 -7.17 10.97
N ARG A 154 -16.24 -7.95 11.93
CA ARG A 154 -17.64 -8.39 11.90
C ARG A 154 -18.65 -7.28 12.13
N ALA A 155 -18.37 -6.34 13.04
CA ALA A 155 -19.23 -5.20 13.33
C ALA A 155 -19.33 -4.26 12.11
N ASN A 156 -18.20 -4.04 11.44
CA ASN A 156 -18.10 -3.17 10.27
C ASN A 156 -18.55 -3.86 8.96
N ASP A 157 -18.67 -5.20 8.94
CA ASP A 157 -18.85 -6.00 7.72
C ASP A 157 -17.70 -5.84 6.73
N ASP A 158 -16.48 -5.73 7.24
CA ASP A 158 -15.28 -5.58 6.42
C ASP A 158 -14.88 -6.91 5.77
N ASP A 159 -14.19 -6.82 4.64
CA ASP A 159 -13.72 -7.98 3.86
C ASP A 159 -12.37 -8.51 4.37
N GLY A 160 -11.67 -7.71 5.17
CA GLY A 160 -10.32 -7.97 5.63
C GLY A 160 -9.87 -7.07 6.76
N VAL A 161 -8.65 -7.31 7.23
CA VAL A 161 -7.88 -6.42 8.08
C VAL A 161 -6.69 -5.87 7.29
N PHE A 162 -6.54 -4.55 7.32
CA PHE A 162 -5.31 -3.88 7.00
C PHE A 162 -4.46 -3.77 8.25
N MET A 163 -3.26 -4.33 8.21
CA MET A 163 -2.34 -4.37 9.34
C MET A 163 -1.23 -3.33 9.14
N ASP A 164 -1.49 -2.13 9.63
CA ASP A 164 -0.61 -0.98 9.47
C ASP A 164 0.72 -1.17 10.20
N SER A 165 1.78 -0.58 9.64
CA SER A 165 3.15 -0.61 10.18
C SER A 165 3.70 -2.02 10.45
N LEU A 166 3.25 -3.10 9.79
CA LEU A 166 3.75 -4.46 10.05
C LEU A 166 5.09 -4.73 9.35
N SER A 167 6.13 -3.97 9.70
CA SER A 167 7.52 -4.14 9.25
C SER A 167 8.45 -4.50 10.41
N VAL A 168 9.73 -4.75 10.13
CA VAL A 168 10.75 -4.83 11.19
C VAL A 168 10.88 -3.43 11.83
N PRO A 169 10.75 -3.26 13.16
CA PRO A 169 10.38 -1.97 13.72
C PRO A 169 11.48 -0.92 13.58
N ASN A 170 12.75 -1.31 13.64
CA ASN A 170 13.87 -0.39 13.50
C ASN A 170 13.96 0.23 12.09
N TYR A 171 13.28 -0.32 11.08
CA TYR A 171 13.17 0.29 9.75
C TYR A 171 12.21 1.48 9.72
N LEU A 172 11.36 1.64 10.75
CA LEU A 172 10.49 2.81 10.93
C LEU A 172 11.21 3.99 11.64
N GLY A 173 12.55 3.96 11.70
CA GLY A 173 13.40 4.89 12.44
C GLY A 173 13.65 4.39 13.87
N ALA A 174 14.80 3.78 14.09
CA ALA A 174 15.17 3.14 15.36
C ALA A 174 15.25 4.15 16.52
N GLU A 175 15.65 5.37 16.21
CA GLU A 175 15.72 6.54 17.10
C GLU A 175 14.35 7.09 17.50
N TYR A 176 13.28 6.76 16.76
CA TYR A 176 11.93 7.17 17.08
C TYR A 176 11.26 6.27 18.11
N TYR A 177 11.98 5.28 18.64
CA TYR A 177 11.50 4.46 19.74
C TYR A 177 12.07 4.92 21.08
N SER A 178 11.30 4.73 22.15
CA SER A 178 11.75 4.90 23.52
C SER A 178 11.51 3.60 24.31
N PRO A 179 12.57 2.90 24.74
CA PRO A 179 13.98 3.16 24.42
C PRO A 179 14.28 2.95 22.94
N ALA A 180 15.31 3.62 22.43
CA ALA A 180 15.71 3.50 21.03
C ALA A 180 16.10 2.06 20.69
N LEU A 181 15.61 1.59 19.55
CA LEU A 181 15.97 0.29 18.97
C LEU A 181 17.36 0.37 18.31
N PRO A 182 18.00 -0.78 18.03
CA PRO A 182 19.28 -0.75 17.33
C PRO A 182 19.06 -0.28 15.87
N PRO A 183 19.80 0.75 15.39
CA PRO A 183 19.66 1.21 14.00
C PRO A 183 20.09 0.14 12.98
N MET A 184 21.00 -0.74 13.39
CA MET A 184 21.46 -1.89 12.60
C MET A 184 21.77 -3.06 13.52
N ASP A 185 20.97 -4.12 13.43
CA ASP A 185 21.21 -5.38 14.11
C ASP A 185 20.53 -6.52 13.34
N GLU A 186 21.31 -7.28 12.58
CA GLU A 186 20.78 -8.37 11.76
C GLU A 186 20.14 -9.51 12.59
N ALA A 187 20.60 -9.72 13.83
CA ALA A 187 20.03 -10.76 14.67
C ALA A 187 18.64 -10.36 15.14
N PHE A 188 18.48 -9.11 15.60
CA PHE A 188 17.18 -8.51 15.91
C PHE A 188 16.24 -8.54 14.70
N GLU A 189 16.72 -8.11 13.53
CA GLU A 189 15.93 -8.02 12.30
C GLU A 189 15.45 -9.40 11.83
N ARG A 190 16.33 -10.41 11.81
CA ARG A 190 15.95 -11.80 11.49
C ARG A 190 14.96 -12.39 12.50
N ALA A 191 15.17 -12.13 13.79
CA ALA A 191 14.26 -12.59 14.83
C ALA A 191 12.88 -11.96 14.68
N TRP A 192 12.80 -10.66 14.36
CA TRP A 192 11.52 -9.98 14.16
C TRP A 192 10.81 -10.39 12.87
N ALA A 193 11.52 -10.56 11.76
CA ALA A 193 10.93 -11.11 10.54
C ALA A 193 10.33 -12.50 10.75
N THR A 194 10.98 -13.33 11.58
CA THR A 194 10.46 -14.63 12.01
C THR A 194 9.19 -14.48 12.85
N ARG A 195 9.14 -13.49 13.76
CA ARG A 195 7.94 -13.13 14.53
C ARG A 195 6.78 -12.76 13.60
N ILE A 196 7.00 -11.88 12.62
CA ILE A 196 5.99 -11.48 11.63
C ILE A 196 5.48 -12.70 10.84
N THR A 197 6.37 -13.52 10.31
CA THR A 197 6.01 -14.71 9.52
C THR A 197 5.19 -15.71 10.35
N THR A 198 5.61 -15.96 11.59
CA THR A 198 4.90 -16.85 12.52
C THR A 198 3.54 -16.29 12.91
N TRP A 199 3.46 -14.97 13.12
CA TRP A 199 2.22 -14.27 13.46
C TRP A 199 1.19 -14.37 12.33
N LEU A 200 1.58 -14.00 11.10
CA LEU A 200 0.71 -14.09 9.94
C LEU A 200 0.29 -15.54 9.65
N SER A 201 1.23 -16.49 9.74
CA SER A 201 0.91 -17.92 9.58
C SER A 201 -0.08 -18.43 10.63
N TRP A 202 0.06 -17.96 11.87
CA TRP A 202 -0.88 -18.29 12.94
C TRP A 202 -2.26 -17.69 12.65
N LEU A 203 -2.36 -16.42 12.26
CA LEU A 203 -3.63 -15.76 11.95
C LEU A 203 -4.42 -16.49 10.86
N GLN A 204 -3.74 -17.03 9.84
CA GLN A 204 -4.36 -17.84 8.79
C GLN A 204 -5.03 -19.13 9.32
N THR A 205 -4.66 -19.61 10.51
CA THR A 205 -5.28 -20.79 11.15
C THR A 205 -6.41 -20.44 12.12
N GLN A 206 -6.64 -19.15 12.37
CA GLN A 206 -7.67 -18.66 13.28
C GLN A 206 -8.92 -18.22 12.51
N PRO A 207 -10.07 -17.96 13.18
CA PRO A 207 -11.26 -17.48 12.48
C PRO A 207 -11.10 -16.14 11.76
N LEU A 208 -10.05 -15.36 12.06
CA LEU A 208 -9.71 -14.17 11.29
C LEU A 208 -9.15 -14.51 9.90
N GLY A 209 -8.55 -15.69 9.71
CA GLY A 209 -8.08 -16.18 8.41
C GLY A 209 -9.19 -16.42 7.37
N ASP A 210 -10.46 -16.39 7.80
CA ASP A 210 -11.61 -16.37 6.88
C ASP A 210 -11.76 -15.00 6.14
N TYR A 211 -11.05 -13.96 6.61
CA TYR A 211 -11.01 -12.60 6.07
C TYR A 211 -9.67 -12.32 5.40
N TYR A 212 -9.56 -11.26 4.57
CA TYR A 212 -8.26 -10.89 3.98
C TYR A 212 -7.30 -10.38 5.05
N ILE A 213 -6.07 -10.88 5.05
CA ILE A 213 -4.98 -10.35 5.88
C ILE A 213 -4.01 -9.57 4.97
N VAL A 214 -3.97 -8.24 5.14
CA VAL A 214 -3.22 -7.32 4.26
C VAL A 214 -2.32 -6.41 5.09
N PRO A 215 -1.04 -6.75 5.33
CA PRO A 215 -0.12 -5.84 5.99
C PRO A 215 0.33 -4.67 5.11
N ASN A 216 0.52 -3.53 5.77
CA ASN A 216 1.40 -2.46 5.29
C ASN A 216 2.85 -2.87 5.54
N VAL A 217 3.65 -2.97 4.48
CA VAL A 217 5.04 -3.42 4.55
C VAL A 217 6.05 -2.28 4.46
N GLY A 218 5.58 -1.03 4.44
CA GLY A 218 6.38 0.16 4.12
C GLY A 218 6.93 0.10 2.69
N GLY A 219 8.01 0.86 2.42
CA GLY A 219 8.64 0.87 1.10
C GLY A 219 9.35 -0.46 0.77
N TRP A 220 9.62 -1.29 1.78
CA TRP A 220 10.18 -2.64 1.60
C TRP A 220 11.43 -2.67 0.70
N ILE A 221 12.32 -1.69 0.91
CA ILE A 221 13.57 -1.49 0.16
C ILE A 221 14.84 -1.90 0.92
N ASN A 222 14.74 -2.36 2.17
CA ASN A 222 15.94 -2.73 2.92
C ASN A 222 16.43 -4.14 2.53
N THR A 223 17.66 -4.25 2.02
CA THR A 223 18.29 -5.55 1.64
C THR A 223 18.48 -6.50 2.81
N ARG A 224 18.52 -5.98 4.04
CA ARG A 224 18.64 -6.77 5.28
C ARG A 224 17.30 -7.33 5.75
N ASP A 225 16.19 -6.80 5.24
CA ASP A 225 14.84 -7.27 5.58
C ASP A 225 14.60 -8.68 5.01
N PRO A 226 14.48 -9.72 5.87
CA PRO A 226 14.25 -11.08 5.41
C PRO A 226 12.75 -11.42 5.30
N THR A 227 11.84 -10.47 5.53
CA THR A 227 10.39 -10.70 5.37
C THR A 227 10.04 -11.02 3.92
N ASP A 228 9.10 -11.95 3.73
CA ASP A 228 8.55 -12.30 2.40
C ASP A 228 7.01 -12.19 2.32
N TYR A 229 6.36 -11.95 3.46
CA TYR A 229 4.90 -11.87 3.66
C TYR A 229 4.09 -12.99 2.98
N SER A 230 4.71 -14.15 2.72
CA SER A 230 4.07 -15.27 2.02
C SER A 230 2.78 -15.79 2.66
N PRO A 231 2.58 -15.73 4.00
CA PRO A 231 1.31 -16.12 4.62
C PRO A 231 0.17 -15.09 4.45
N ALA A 232 0.43 -13.83 4.09
CA ALA A 232 -0.61 -12.82 3.91
C ALA A 232 -1.45 -13.08 2.63
N ASP A 233 -2.66 -12.54 2.53
CA ASP A 233 -3.47 -12.63 1.30
C ASP A 233 -3.05 -11.59 0.24
N GLY A 234 -2.49 -10.47 0.70
CA GLY A 234 -1.95 -9.39 -0.10
C GLY A 234 -1.09 -8.47 0.76
N VAL A 235 -0.53 -7.42 0.18
CA VAL A 235 0.22 -6.38 0.91
C VAL A 235 -0.12 -5.00 0.38
N MET A 236 0.06 -3.97 1.20
CA MET A 236 0.29 -2.61 0.72
C MET A 236 1.77 -2.29 0.85
N ILE A 237 2.34 -1.75 -0.22
CA ILE A 237 3.69 -1.16 -0.24
C ILE A 237 3.49 0.35 -0.19
N GLU A 238 3.79 0.95 0.95
CA GLU A 238 3.66 2.38 1.21
C GLU A 238 4.99 3.09 0.94
N GLY A 239 4.97 4.10 0.07
CA GLY A 239 6.21 4.66 -0.50
C GLY A 239 6.63 3.91 -1.77
N PHE A 240 5.68 3.38 -2.53
CA PHE A 240 5.97 2.67 -3.76
C PHE A 240 6.71 3.56 -4.76
N ALA A 241 7.87 3.07 -5.20
CA ALA A 241 8.80 3.70 -6.14
C ALA A 241 9.43 5.04 -5.69
N LEU A 242 8.99 5.63 -4.58
CA LEU A 242 9.37 6.97 -4.12
C LEU A 242 9.65 6.98 -2.61
N GLU A 243 10.66 7.74 -2.22
CA GLU A 243 10.91 8.12 -0.83
C GLU A 243 9.82 9.08 -0.32
N ALA A 244 9.75 9.25 1.00
CA ALA A 244 8.81 10.17 1.65
C ALA A 244 8.99 11.64 1.22
N ASP A 245 10.19 12.03 0.78
CA ASP A 245 10.49 13.36 0.23
C ASP A 245 10.21 13.48 -1.28
N GLN A 246 9.54 12.47 -1.86
CA GLN A 246 9.13 12.38 -3.26
C GLN A 246 10.28 12.13 -4.25
N SER A 247 11.49 11.88 -3.75
CA SER A 247 12.63 11.45 -4.57
C SER A 247 12.50 9.97 -4.97
N PRO A 248 12.97 9.52 -6.15
CA PRO A 248 13.16 8.11 -6.46
C PRO A 248 14.12 7.45 -5.46
N HIS A 249 13.86 6.18 -5.19
CA HIS A 249 14.84 5.31 -4.53
C HIS A 249 16.17 5.25 -5.30
N GLY A 250 17.22 4.79 -4.62
CA GLY A 250 18.41 4.29 -5.31
C GLY A 250 18.05 3.15 -6.27
N LEU A 251 18.81 2.98 -7.36
CA LEU A 251 18.47 1.97 -8.38
C LEU A 251 18.34 0.55 -7.81
N GLU A 252 19.23 0.17 -6.89
CA GLU A 252 19.21 -1.17 -6.27
C GLU A 252 18.00 -1.37 -5.36
N ASP A 253 17.60 -0.33 -4.64
CA ASP A 253 16.42 -0.31 -3.77
C ASP A 253 15.12 -0.41 -4.58
N TRP A 254 15.01 0.36 -5.67
CA TRP A 254 13.91 0.24 -6.62
C TRP A 254 13.83 -1.18 -7.22
N ILE A 255 14.97 -1.76 -7.64
CA ILE A 255 15.01 -3.14 -8.15
C ILE A 255 14.51 -4.13 -7.07
N LEU A 256 14.91 -3.94 -5.82
CA LEU A 256 14.53 -4.80 -4.71
C LEU A 256 13.02 -4.75 -4.44
N GLU A 257 12.44 -3.55 -4.30
CA GLU A 257 11.01 -3.36 -4.09
C GLU A 257 10.19 -4.01 -5.22
N ILE A 258 10.54 -3.73 -6.47
CA ILE A 258 9.84 -4.26 -7.64
C ILE A 258 9.93 -5.80 -7.70
N ASN A 259 11.09 -6.38 -7.41
CA ASN A 259 11.26 -7.84 -7.36
C ASN A 259 10.42 -8.49 -6.25
N ARG A 260 10.37 -7.85 -5.08
CA ARG A 260 9.56 -8.30 -3.95
C ARG A 260 8.07 -8.28 -4.28
N ALA A 261 7.59 -7.19 -4.89
CA ALA A 261 6.22 -7.08 -5.39
C ALA A 261 5.90 -8.18 -6.44
N LEU A 262 6.75 -8.36 -7.45
CA LEU A 262 6.60 -9.39 -8.48
C LEU A 262 6.55 -10.82 -7.88
N GLY A 263 7.35 -11.08 -6.85
CA GLY A 263 7.33 -12.35 -6.12
C GLY A 263 6.00 -12.66 -5.45
N LEU A 264 5.29 -11.65 -4.94
CA LEU A 264 3.94 -11.80 -4.37
C LEU A 264 2.87 -11.95 -5.47
N ILE A 265 2.96 -11.15 -6.52
CA ILE A 265 2.05 -11.19 -7.67
C ILE A 265 2.08 -12.56 -8.35
N ALA A 266 3.28 -13.14 -8.56
CA ALA A 266 3.44 -14.48 -9.13
C ALA A 266 2.80 -15.59 -8.27
N ARG A 267 2.60 -15.34 -6.97
CA ARG A 267 1.90 -16.24 -6.03
C ARG A 267 0.40 -15.93 -5.92
N GLY A 268 -0.13 -15.03 -6.74
CA GLY A 268 -1.54 -14.66 -6.79
C GLY A 268 -2.02 -13.79 -5.63
N LYS A 269 -1.09 -13.16 -4.90
CA LYS A 269 -1.37 -12.22 -3.81
C LYS A 269 -1.79 -10.87 -4.36
N ALA A 270 -2.64 -10.16 -3.61
CA ALA A 270 -2.96 -8.77 -3.94
C ALA A 270 -1.80 -7.83 -3.59
N VAL A 271 -1.58 -6.79 -4.38
CA VAL A 271 -0.59 -5.73 -4.09
C VAL A 271 -1.25 -4.38 -4.28
N ILE A 272 -1.25 -3.57 -3.23
CA ILE A 272 -1.62 -2.16 -3.27
C ILE A 272 -0.31 -1.36 -3.27
N ALA A 273 0.01 -0.73 -4.38
CA ALA A 273 1.17 0.14 -4.53
C ALA A 273 0.74 1.57 -4.19
N GLN A 274 1.10 2.07 -3.01
CA GLN A 274 0.73 3.39 -2.54
C GLN A 274 1.93 4.33 -2.53
N THR A 275 1.76 5.55 -3.02
CA THR A 275 2.83 6.54 -3.04
C THR A 275 2.32 7.96 -2.80
N TYR A 276 3.24 8.87 -2.45
CA TYR A 276 2.99 10.28 -2.21
C TYR A 276 3.82 11.09 -3.20
N VAL A 277 3.17 12.01 -3.92
CA VAL A 277 3.78 12.67 -5.09
C VAL A 277 3.69 14.18 -4.99
N GLY A 278 4.71 14.88 -5.50
CA GLY A 278 4.72 16.34 -5.58
C GLY A 278 4.21 16.90 -6.91
N GLY A 279 4.22 16.10 -7.97
CA GLY A 279 3.98 16.60 -9.32
C GLY A 279 3.75 15.51 -10.37
N SER A 280 3.62 15.97 -11.62
CA SER A 280 3.32 15.09 -12.76
C SER A 280 4.46 14.11 -13.11
N GLN A 281 5.71 14.47 -12.80
CA GLN A 281 6.85 13.59 -13.04
C GLN A 281 6.80 12.38 -12.11
N GLU A 282 6.62 12.65 -10.81
CA GLU A 282 6.50 11.65 -9.73
C GLU A 282 5.33 10.71 -10.04
N ARG A 283 4.16 11.26 -10.41
CA ARG A 283 2.97 10.47 -10.79
C ARG A 283 3.21 9.54 -11.96
N MET A 284 3.77 10.06 -13.06
CA MET A 284 4.05 9.24 -14.23
C MET A 284 5.11 8.18 -13.95
N TYR A 285 6.11 8.48 -13.11
CA TYR A 285 7.11 7.51 -12.70
C TYR A 285 6.53 6.38 -11.84
N ALA A 286 5.70 6.72 -10.85
CA ALA A 286 5.00 5.75 -10.02
C ALA A 286 4.05 4.88 -10.86
N LEU A 287 3.27 5.49 -11.76
CA LEU A 287 2.43 4.77 -12.71
C LEU A 287 3.27 3.82 -13.58
N GLY A 288 4.39 4.32 -14.11
CA GLY A 288 5.27 3.52 -14.95
C GLY A 288 5.80 2.28 -14.22
N SER A 289 6.28 2.47 -12.99
CA SER A 289 6.75 1.40 -12.10
C SER A 289 5.63 0.42 -11.77
N TYR A 290 4.42 0.90 -11.50
CA TYR A 290 3.23 0.08 -11.28
C TYR A 290 2.89 -0.78 -12.51
N LEU A 291 2.95 -0.21 -13.70
CA LEU A 291 2.69 -0.95 -14.95
C LEU A 291 3.71 -2.07 -15.16
N LEU A 292 4.96 -1.92 -14.72
CA LEU A 292 5.94 -3.02 -14.78
C LEU A 292 5.54 -4.21 -13.89
N ILE A 293 4.94 -3.97 -12.72
CA ILE A 293 4.50 -5.05 -11.81
C ILE A 293 3.08 -5.55 -12.06
N LYS A 294 2.29 -4.83 -12.84
CA LYS A 294 0.85 -5.07 -13.04
C LYS A 294 0.47 -6.56 -13.20
N GLY A 295 -0.48 -6.99 -12.37
CA GLY A 295 -1.07 -8.32 -12.34
C GLY A 295 -2.59 -8.26 -12.36
N SER A 296 -3.23 -9.37 -11.96
CA SER A 296 -4.70 -9.47 -11.86
C SER A 296 -5.28 -8.95 -10.55
N ARG A 297 -4.43 -8.59 -9.57
CA ARG A 297 -4.83 -8.03 -8.27
C ARG A 297 -3.83 -6.97 -7.80
N THR A 298 -3.53 -6.03 -8.68
CA THR A 298 -2.57 -4.95 -8.43
C THR A 298 -3.27 -3.61 -8.53
N TYR A 299 -3.19 -2.81 -7.49
CA TYR A 299 -3.84 -1.51 -7.37
C TYR A 299 -2.79 -0.43 -7.19
N LEU A 300 -3.03 0.77 -7.71
CA LEU A 300 -2.18 1.94 -7.53
C LEU A 300 -2.96 2.98 -6.73
N ASN A 301 -2.39 3.48 -5.65
CA ASN A 301 -2.88 4.64 -4.92
C ASN A 301 -1.85 5.76 -4.98
N ILE A 302 -2.27 6.95 -5.40
CA ILE A 302 -1.44 8.15 -5.37
C ILE A 302 -2.21 9.12 -4.46
N GLU A 303 -1.76 9.24 -3.23
CA GLU A 303 -2.52 9.90 -2.16
C GLU A 303 -1.96 11.30 -1.89
N VAL A 304 -2.83 12.32 -1.78
CA VAL A 304 -2.46 13.64 -1.23
C VAL A 304 -3.40 14.15 -0.12
N SER A 305 -4.62 13.63 0.02
CA SER A 305 -5.59 13.94 1.06
C SER A 305 -6.60 12.81 1.32
N ASP A 306 -7.53 13.00 2.27
CA ASP A 306 -8.56 12.02 2.67
C ASP A 306 -9.88 12.13 1.89
N VAL A 307 -10.03 13.09 0.97
CA VAL A 307 -11.19 13.14 0.07
C VAL A 307 -10.95 12.26 -1.16
N PRO A 308 -11.97 11.83 -1.92
CA PRO A 308 -11.73 11.10 -3.15
C PRO A 308 -10.83 11.87 -4.12
N GLU A 309 -9.83 11.20 -4.68
CA GLU A 309 -8.87 11.73 -5.64
C GLU A 309 -8.91 10.96 -6.97
N TRP A 310 -8.70 11.66 -8.08
CA TRP A 310 -8.55 11.03 -9.39
C TRP A 310 -7.47 11.69 -10.22
N TRP A 311 -6.51 10.88 -10.61
CA TRP A 311 -5.41 11.29 -11.45
C TRP A 311 -5.65 10.82 -12.90
N PRO A 312 -5.48 11.68 -13.91
CA PRO A 312 -5.69 11.30 -15.32
C PRO A 312 -4.77 10.15 -15.78
N GLU A 313 -3.68 9.89 -15.05
CA GLU A 313 -2.85 8.70 -15.17
C GLU A 313 -3.67 7.40 -15.14
N TYR A 314 -4.74 7.34 -14.33
CA TYR A 314 -5.61 6.17 -14.21
C TYR A 314 -6.49 5.93 -15.44
N ASP A 315 -6.73 6.98 -16.23
CA ASP A 315 -7.58 6.93 -17.43
C ASP A 315 -6.81 6.50 -18.69
N ILE A 316 -5.50 6.25 -18.61
CA ILE A 316 -4.72 5.82 -19.77
C ILE A 316 -5.18 4.41 -20.20
N PRO A 317 -5.72 4.22 -21.42
CA PRO A 317 -6.33 2.97 -21.85
C PRO A 317 -5.28 1.96 -22.36
N ILE A 318 -4.26 1.69 -21.55
CA ILE A 318 -3.10 0.86 -21.93
C ILE A 318 -3.47 -0.62 -22.17
N GLY A 319 -4.57 -1.11 -21.58
CA GLY A 319 -5.09 -2.46 -21.78
C GLY A 319 -4.53 -3.49 -20.80
N ARG A 320 -4.50 -4.77 -21.22
CA ARG A 320 -3.93 -5.87 -20.43
C ARG A 320 -2.47 -6.07 -20.78
N ALA A 321 -1.66 -6.51 -19.81
CA ALA A 321 -0.30 -6.95 -20.10
C ALA A 321 -0.34 -8.18 -21.01
N THR A 322 0.45 -8.16 -22.09
CA THR A 322 0.51 -9.27 -23.06
C THR A 322 1.33 -10.46 -22.55
N GLU A 323 2.19 -10.21 -21.56
CA GLU A 323 3.03 -11.21 -20.92
C GLU A 323 3.15 -11.00 -19.40
N SER A 324 3.56 -12.08 -18.73
CA SER A 324 3.91 -12.04 -17.31
C SER A 324 5.25 -11.33 -17.13
N ALA A 325 5.35 -10.45 -16.13
CA ALA A 325 6.63 -9.88 -15.71
C ALA A 325 7.57 -10.91 -15.02
N GLY A 326 7.06 -12.10 -14.69
CA GLY A 326 7.77 -13.10 -13.90
C GLY A 326 7.98 -12.62 -12.46
N THR A 327 9.08 -13.05 -11.84
CA THR A 327 9.45 -12.69 -10.45
C THR A 327 10.70 -11.81 -10.37
N ASN A 328 11.21 -11.34 -11.50
CA ASN A 328 12.45 -10.57 -11.57
C ASN A 328 12.34 -9.48 -12.64
N ILE A 329 12.54 -8.22 -12.24
CA ILE A 329 12.45 -7.05 -13.10
C ILE A 329 13.48 -7.06 -14.24
N ALA A 330 14.59 -7.79 -14.09
CA ALA A 330 15.56 -8.00 -15.15
C ALA A 330 14.95 -8.66 -16.40
N ASN A 331 13.86 -9.41 -16.26
CA ASN A 331 13.12 -9.99 -17.39
C ASN A 331 12.53 -8.92 -18.32
N LEU A 332 12.26 -7.73 -17.77
CA LEU A 332 11.67 -6.60 -18.48
C LEU A 332 12.73 -5.58 -18.93
N TYR A 333 14.02 -5.87 -18.73
CA TYR A 333 15.08 -4.94 -19.10
C TYR A 333 15.38 -5.00 -20.60
N ASP A 334 15.07 -3.91 -21.31
CA ASP A 334 15.46 -3.72 -22.70
C ASP A 334 16.92 -3.27 -22.76
N SER A 335 17.82 -4.23 -23.02
CA SER A 335 19.26 -3.98 -23.11
C SER A 335 19.68 -3.03 -24.23
N ALA A 336 18.90 -2.94 -25.32
CA ALA A 336 19.22 -2.09 -26.46
C ALA A 336 18.94 -0.62 -26.13
N ASN A 337 17.82 -0.36 -25.47
CA ASN A 337 17.42 0.99 -25.07
C ASN A 337 17.84 1.37 -23.64
N ARG A 338 18.31 0.39 -22.86
CA ARG A 338 18.78 0.51 -21.47
C ARG A 338 17.73 1.12 -20.55
N VAL A 339 16.50 0.63 -20.68
CA VAL A 339 15.30 0.99 -19.91
C VAL A 339 14.50 -0.28 -19.59
N TYR A 340 13.59 -0.21 -18.63
CA TYR A 340 12.63 -1.31 -18.41
C TYR A 340 11.40 -1.09 -19.29
N ARG A 341 10.93 -2.17 -19.92
CA ARG A 341 9.80 -2.17 -20.86
C ARG A 341 8.81 -3.25 -20.48
N ARG A 342 7.51 -2.94 -20.59
CA ARG A 342 6.46 -3.97 -20.59
C ARG A 342 5.38 -3.68 -21.61
N ASP A 343 4.99 -4.70 -22.35
CA ASP A 343 4.03 -4.62 -23.45
C ASP A 343 2.59 -4.96 -23.02
N PHE A 344 1.65 -4.21 -23.58
CA PHE A 344 0.22 -4.26 -23.32
C PHE A 344 -0.59 -4.29 -24.62
N ASP A 345 -1.87 -4.67 -24.55
CA ASP A 345 -2.75 -4.77 -25.72
C ASP A 345 -2.72 -3.51 -26.60
N ASN A 346 -2.77 -2.33 -25.97
CA ASN A 346 -2.89 -1.06 -26.67
C ASN A 346 -1.58 -0.27 -26.73
N GLY A 347 -0.46 -0.80 -26.23
CA GLY A 347 0.78 -0.03 -26.14
C GLY A 347 1.85 -0.67 -25.27
N PHE A 348 2.75 0.14 -24.74
CA PHE A 348 3.76 -0.30 -23.79
C PHE A 348 4.18 0.83 -22.85
N VAL A 349 4.81 0.44 -21.76
CA VAL A 349 5.46 1.37 -20.81
C VAL A 349 6.97 1.26 -20.94
N LEU A 350 7.65 2.40 -20.80
CA LEU A 350 9.10 2.50 -20.64
C LEU A 350 9.41 3.21 -19.33
N VAL A 351 10.34 2.69 -18.53
CA VAL A 351 10.76 3.28 -17.26
C VAL A 351 12.27 3.41 -17.20
N ASN A 352 12.73 4.60 -16.81
CA ASN A 352 14.13 4.87 -16.47
C ASN A 352 14.25 5.14 -14.96
N PRO A 353 14.55 4.11 -14.14
CA PRO A 353 14.62 4.23 -12.70
C PRO A 353 15.99 4.67 -12.18
N THR A 354 16.92 5.06 -13.05
CA THR A 354 18.19 5.63 -12.57
C THR A 354 17.90 6.89 -11.77
N ASN A 355 18.68 7.13 -10.72
CA ASN A 355 18.46 8.23 -9.80
C ASN A 355 19.42 9.39 -10.16
N PRO A 356 18.92 10.62 -10.33
CA PRO A 356 19.76 11.75 -10.74
C PRO A 356 20.76 12.22 -9.66
N TRP A 357 20.63 11.77 -8.40
CA TRP A 357 21.42 12.25 -7.27
C TRP A 357 22.40 11.22 -6.69
N ASP A 358 22.34 9.95 -7.09
CA ASP A 358 23.24 8.88 -6.58
C ASP A 358 24.40 8.55 -7.54
N GLY A 359 24.54 9.28 -8.64
CA GLY A 359 25.56 9.06 -9.67
C GLY A 359 25.21 7.96 -10.69
N THR A 360 24.06 7.29 -10.56
CA THR A 360 23.55 6.33 -11.55
C THR A 360 22.75 6.99 -12.67
N GLY A 361 22.34 8.25 -12.48
CA GLY A 361 21.48 9.02 -13.38
C GLY A 361 22.02 9.11 -14.81
N ILE A 362 21.33 8.46 -15.74
CA ILE A 362 21.63 8.56 -17.17
C ILE A 362 20.34 8.79 -17.97
N THR A 363 20.30 9.85 -18.76
CA THR A 363 19.22 10.08 -19.74
C THR A 363 19.31 9.05 -20.87
N ARG A 364 18.16 8.44 -21.20
CA ARG A 364 18.02 7.49 -22.30
C ARG A 364 17.24 8.12 -23.45
N VAL A 365 17.70 7.86 -24.67
CA VAL A 365 16.98 8.26 -25.89
C VAL A 365 16.57 6.98 -26.59
N VAL A 366 15.26 6.74 -26.65
CA VAL A 366 14.66 5.50 -27.14
C VAL A 366 14.05 5.76 -28.51
N ASN A 367 14.61 5.13 -29.54
CA ASN A 367 14.00 5.12 -30.86
C ASN A 367 12.91 4.04 -30.89
N LEU A 368 11.68 4.43 -31.24
CA LEU A 368 10.53 3.53 -31.14
C LEU A 368 10.38 2.61 -32.36
N GLY A 369 11.13 2.86 -33.45
CA GLY A 369 11.04 2.10 -34.70
C GLY A 369 9.73 2.32 -35.49
N GLY A 370 8.85 3.20 -35.00
CA GLY A 370 7.56 3.52 -35.58
C GLY A 370 6.92 4.72 -34.88
N THR A 371 5.73 5.10 -35.30
CA THR A 371 4.97 6.18 -34.65
C THR A 371 4.08 5.60 -33.56
N TYR A 372 4.18 6.15 -32.36
CA TYR A 372 3.34 5.84 -31.20
C TYR A 372 2.78 7.11 -30.60
N TYR A 373 1.83 6.96 -29.68
CA TYR A 373 1.13 8.07 -29.05
C TYR A 373 1.52 8.17 -27.57
N LEU A 374 2.40 9.12 -27.24
CA LEU A 374 2.84 9.40 -25.88
C LEU A 374 1.70 10.05 -25.08
N ALA A 375 1.31 9.40 -23.99
CA ALA A 375 0.35 9.97 -23.04
C ALA A 375 0.98 11.15 -22.28
N ARG A 376 0.25 12.26 -22.19
CA ARG A 376 0.59 13.45 -21.42
C ARG A 376 -0.58 13.82 -20.52
N THR A 377 -0.36 13.83 -19.23
CA THR A 377 -1.37 14.11 -18.21
C THR A 377 -1.35 15.58 -17.79
N ASN A 378 -2.51 16.11 -17.41
CA ASN A 378 -2.65 17.45 -16.86
C ASN A 378 -3.80 17.53 -15.87
N GLY A 379 -3.59 18.22 -14.74
CA GLY A 379 -4.59 18.36 -13.67
C GLY A 379 -4.79 17.07 -12.88
N GLY A 380 -6.02 16.85 -12.40
CA GLY A 380 -6.37 15.77 -11.47
C GLY A 380 -6.25 16.21 -10.01
N GLY A 381 -6.23 15.22 -9.12
CA GLY A 381 -6.19 15.40 -7.66
C GLY A 381 -7.57 15.23 -7.05
N GLU A 382 -7.89 16.01 -6.02
CA GLU A 382 -9.19 15.95 -5.34
C GLU A 382 -10.36 16.05 -6.32
N VAL A 383 -11.29 15.13 -6.18
CA VAL A 383 -12.53 15.08 -6.95
C VAL A 383 -13.44 16.17 -6.41
N PRO A 384 -13.86 17.13 -7.24
CA PRO A 384 -14.75 18.20 -6.81
C PRO A 384 -16.08 17.68 -6.27
N GLU A 385 -16.81 18.54 -5.57
CA GLU A 385 -18.17 18.27 -5.08
C GLU A 385 -19.15 17.82 -6.18
N SER A 386 -18.86 18.08 -7.45
CA SER A 386 -19.66 17.57 -8.59
C SER A 386 -19.50 16.07 -8.82
N GLY A 387 -18.51 15.41 -8.21
CA GLY A 387 -18.13 14.02 -8.48
C GLY A 387 -17.45 13.83 -9.85
N VAL A 388 -17.03 14.90 -10.52
CA VAL A 388 -16.44 14.84 -11.88
C VAL A 388 -14.96 15.23 -11.82
N PRO A 389 -14.02 14.32 -12.12
CA PRO A 389 -12.59 14.62 -12.17
C PRO A 389 -12.25 15.76 -13.13
N THR A 390 -11.19 16.50 -12.81
CA THR A 390 -10.73 17.66 -13.59
C THR A 390 -9.48 17.36 -14.44
N GLY A 391 -8.92 16.17 -14.28
CA GLY A 391 -7.76 15.70 -15.03
C GLY A 391 -8.06 15.43 -16.50
N SER A 392 -7.02 15.45 -17.33
CA SER A 392 -7.11 15.04 -18.74
C SER A 392 -5.84 14.35 -19.22
N VAL A 393 -6.01 13.47 -20.21
CA VAL A 393 -4.91 12.86 -20.95
C VAL A 393 -4.94 13.36 -22.40
N SER A 394 -3.79 13.83 -22.87
CA SER A 394 -3.56 14.13 -24.29
C SER A 394 -2.53 13.19 -24.87
N TYR A 395 -2.56 13.00 -26.19
CA TYR A 395 -1.73 12.01 -26.88
C TYR A 395 -0.93 12.66 -27.98
N GLN A 396 0.40 12.60 -27.86
CA GLN A 396 1.32 13.17 -28.84
C GLN A 396 1.93 12.06 -29.71
N ALA A 397 1.80 12.18 -31.03
CA ALA A 397 2.50 11.30 -31.96
C ALA A 397 4.02 11.52 -31.86
N VAL A 398 4.78 10.45 -31.62
CA VAL A 398 6.23 10.47 -31.46
C VAL A 398 6.85 9.24 -32.13
N THR A 399 8.08 9.39 -32.62
CA THR A 399 8.92 8.27 -33.12
C THR A 399 10.11 7.98 -32.21
N GLN A 400 10.31 8.84 -31.22
CA GLN A 400 11.39 8.79 -30.24
C GLN A 400 10.93 9.43 -28.94
N VAL A 401 11.42 8.92 -27.81
CA VAL A 401 11.26 9.56 -26.50
C VAL A 401 12.62 9.75 -25.84
N THR A 402 12.77 10.85 -25.10
CA THR A 402 13.91 11.10 -24.22
C THR A 402 13.43 10.90 -22.78
N LEU A 403 14.05 9.98 -22.08
CA LEU A 403 13.74 9.59 -20.70
C LEU A 403 14.92 9.98 -19.80
N PRO A 404 14.88 11.16 -19.16
CA PRO A 404 15.79 11.48 -18.06
C PRO A 404 15.76 10.40 -16.96
N PRO A 405 16.74 10.41 -16.03
CA PRO A 405 16.59 9.70 -14.76
C PRO A 405 15.23 10.01 -14.12
N PHE A 406 14.67 9.06 -13.38
CA PHE A 406 13.40 9.27 -12.67
C PHE A 406 12.23 9.63 -13.58
N THR A 407 12.05 8.90 -14.69
CA THR A 407 10.93 9.12 -15.61
C THR A 407 10.35 7.84 -16.17
N ALA A 408 9.10 7.93 -16.61
CA ALA A 408 8.45 6.90 -17.40
C ALA A 408 7.67 7.50 -18.56
N ALA A 409 7.44 6.69 -19.60
CA ALA A 409 6.56 7.02 -20.71
C ALA A 409 5.58 5.88 -20.97
N VAL A 410 4.31 6.22 -21.14
CA VAL A 410 3.28 5.30 -21.62
C VAL A 410 2.95 5.66 -23.06
N LEU A 411 3.11 4.69 -23.96
CA LEU A 411 3.04 4.85 -25.41
C LEU A 411 1.95 3.94 -25.96
N LEU A 412 1.00 4.50 -26.70
CA LEU A 412 -0.09 3.73 -27.32
C LEU A 412 0.17 3.45 -28.81
N ASN A 413 -0.27 2.28 -29.26
CA ASN A 413 -0.14 1.80 -30.64
C ASN A 413 -0.98 2.62 -31.64
N ALA A 414 -2.08 3.20 -31.17
CA ALA A 414 -2.98 4.06 -31.92
C ALA A 414 -3.48 5.20 -31.04
N ARG A 415 -4.00 6.27 -31.66
CA ARG A 415 -4.67 7.35 -30.94
C ARG A 415 -5.98 6.81 -30.35
N PRO A 416 -6.23 6.97 -29.04
CA PRO A 416 -7.49 6.57 -28.41
C PRO A 416 -8.71 7.31 -28.94
#